data_AF-A0A2W6V153-F1
#
_entry.id   AF-A0A2W6V153-F1
#
_cell.length_a   1.000
_cell.length_b   1.000
_cell.length_c   1.000
_cell.angle_alpha   90.00
_cell.angle_beta   90.00
_cell.angle_gamma   90.00
#
_symmetry.space_group_name_H-M   'P 1'
#
loop_
_entity.id
_entity.type
_entity.pdbx_description
1 polymer ?
#
loop_
_entity_poly.entity_id
_entity_poly.type
_entity_poly.pdbx_seq_one_letter_code
_entity_poly.pdbx_strand_id
1 'polypeptide(L)' 'MWLTDAPEQAPEGRQVLINLGQSIPSGIERFERFFDVVSTEPDDRQLGRQRWREYEAKGWTVKAHLAQE' A
#
# COMPACT_ATOMS: atom_id res chain seq x y z
N MET A 1 5.82 13.38 9.50
CA MET A 1 5.21 12.09 9.08
C MET A 1 3.78 12.05 9.62
N TRP A 2 2.79 11.67 8.82
CA TRP A 2 1.37 11.61 9.22
C TRP A 2 0.95 10.15 9.29
N LEU A 3 0.28 9.75 10.37
CA LEU A 3 -0.21 8.38 10.58
C LEU A 3 -1.73 8.43 10.74
N THR A 4 -2.44 7.60 10.00
CA THR A 4 -3.91 7.59 9.96
C THR A 4 -4.41 6.26 9.43
N ASP A 5 -5.64 5.92 9.81
CA ASP A 5 -6.47 4.84 9.26
C ASP A 5 -7.33 5.30 8.06
N ALA A 6 -7.39 6.60 7.76
CA ALA A 6 -8.17 7.20 6.68
C ALA A 6 -7.29 8.11 5.79
N PRO A 7 -6.42 7.55 4.93
CA PRO A 7 -5.47 8.34 4.13
C PRO A 7 -6.13 9.26 3.10
N GLU A 8 -7.39 9.02 2.72
CA GLU A 8 -8.20 9.94 1.92
C GLU A 8 -8.43 11.30 2.63
N GLN A 9 -8.35 11.33 3.97
CA GLN A 9 -8.47 12.55 4.78
C GLN A 9 -7.12 13.21 5.08
N ALA A 10 -6.00 12.64 4.60
CA ALA A 10 -4.68 13.22 4.82
C ALA A 10 -4.59 14.62 4.22
N PRO A 11 -3.91 15.58 4.89
CA PRO A 11 -3.73 16.94 4.38
C PRO A 11 -3.18 16.98 2.95
N GLU A 12 -3.48 18.05 2.22
CA GLU A 12 -2.98 18.21 0.86
C GLU A 12 -1.44 18.25 0.80
N GLY A 13 -0.90 17.94 -0.39
CA GLY A 13 0.55 17.95 -0.63
C GLY A 13 1.31 16.71 -0.14
N ARG A 14 0.63 15.64 0.29
CA ARG A 14 1.28 14.34 0.51
C ARG A 14 1.34 13.57 -0.81
N GLN A 15 2.55 13.27 -1.25
CA GLN A 15 2.80 12.56 -2.50
C GLN A 15 2.98 11.05 -2.32
N VAL A 16 3.29 10.59 -1.10
CA VAL A 16 3.60 9.20 -0.80
C VAL A 16 2.64 8.65 0.22
N LEU A 17 2.06 7.49 -0.07
CA LEU A 17 1.33 6.67 0.89
C LEU A 17 2.11 5.38 1.16
N ILE A 18 2.24 5.04 2.44
CA ILE A 18 2.77 3.75 2.88
C ILE A 18 1.63 3.03 3.59
N ASN A 19 1.13 1.96 2.98
CA ASN A 19 0.16 1.08 3.62
C ASN A 19 0.89 0.11 4.54
N LEU A 20 0.54 0.16 5.83
CA LEU A 20 0.94 -0.81 6.86
C LEU A 20 -0.24 -1.68 7.30
N GLY A 21 -1.41 -1.51 6.67
CA GLY A 21 -2.64 -2.20 6.99
C GLY A 21 -2.90 -3.40 6.09
N GLN A 22 -3.96 -4.14 6.42
CA GLN A 22 -4.32 -5.38 5.74
C GLN A 22 -5.25 -5.19 4.52
N SER A 23 -5.84 -4.00 4.35
CA SER A 23 -6.75 -3.67 3.27
C SER A 23 -6.12 -2.69 2.27
N ILE A 24 -6.72 -2.58 1.09
CA ILE A 24 -6.39 -1.49 0.17
C ILE A 24 -6.95 -0.18 0.74
N PRO A 25 -6.11 0.83 0.96
CA PRO A 25 -6.61 2.09 1.50
C PRO A 25 -7.49 2.83 0.49
N SER A 26 -8.55 3.46 0.99
CA SER A 26 -9.39 4.36 0.21
C SER A 26 -8.59 5.57 -0.28
N GLY A 27 -8.89 6.05 -1.48
CA GLY A 27 -8.21 7.23 -2.05
C GLY A 27 -6.71 7.00 -2.21
N ILE A 28 -6.29 5.83 -2.65
CA ILE A 28 -4.90 5.53 -2.96
C ILE A 28 -4.43 6.28 -4.23
N GLU A 29 -5.35 6.56 -5.15
CA GLU A 29 -5.09 7.17 -6.47
C GLU A 29 -4.62 8.63 -6.42
N ARG A 30 -4.79 9.31 -5.28
CA ARG A 30 -4.35 10.70 -5.06
C ARG A 30 -2.88 10.84 -4.66
N PHE A 31 -2.19 9.71 -4.43
CA PHE A 31 -0.77 9.69 -4.13
C PHE A 31 0.04 9.34 -5.37
N GLU A 32 1.13 10.07 -5.62
CA GLU A 32 2.02 9.82 -6.76
C GLU A 32 2.82 8.51 -6.59
N ARG A 33 3.09 8.11 -5.36
CA ARG A 33 3.81 6.88 -5.02
C ARG A 33 3.11 6.14 -3.89
N PHE A 34 3.06 4.82 -4.04
CA PHE A 34 2.46 3.92 -3.09
C PHE A 34 3.43 2.78 -2.73
N PHE A 35 3.55 2.51 -1.44
CA PHE A 35 4.26 1.35 -0.91
C PHE A 35 3.30 0.52 -0.07
N ASP A 36 3.17 -0.76 -0.37
CA ASP A 36 2.43 -1.72 0.44
C ASP A 36 3.43 -2.61 1.17
N VAL A 37 3.48 -2.52 2.50
CA VAL A 37 4.39 -3.30 3.30
C VAL A 37 3.71 -4.59 3.70
N VAL A 38 4.37 -5.70 3.39
CA VAL A 38 3.92 -7.04 3.73
C VAL A 38 4.98 -7.68 4.61
N SER A 39 4.57 -8.13 5.80
CA SER A 39 5.44 -8.85 6.73
C SER A 39 5.75 -10.26 6.24
N THR A 40 6.62 -10.97 6.98
CA THR A 40 6.96 -12.37 6.71
C THR A 40 5.92 -13.35 7.27
N GLU A 41 4.94 -12.88 8.03
CA GLU A 41 3.90 -13.71 8.63
C GLU A 41 3.00 -14.35 7.54
N PRO A 42 2.61 -15.63 7.67
CA PRO A 42 1.89 -16.35 6.61
C PRO A 42 0.57 -15.69 6.19
N ASP A 43 -0.23 -15.25 7.16
CA ASP A 43 -1.56 -14.66 6.94
C ASP A 43 -1.42 -13.31 6.22
N ASP A 44 -0.48 -12.48 6.68
CA ASP A 44 -0.21 -11.18 6.06
C ASP A 44 0.36 -11.34 4.64
N ARG A 45 1.22 -12.35 4.42
CA ARG A 45 1.67 -12.70 3.06
C ARG A 45 0.53 -13.12 2.14
N GLN A 46 -0.51 -13.79 2.66
CA GLN A 46 -1.67 -14.15 1.85
C GLN A 46 -2.48 -12.90 1.48
N LEU A 47 -2.74 -12.01 2.44
CA LEU A 47 -3.45 -10.76 2.21
C LEU A 47 -2.68 -9.84 1.26
N GLY A 48 -1.36 -9.71 1.43
CA GLY A 48 -0.50 -8.95 0.53
C GLY A 48 -0.54 -9.48 -0.91
N ARG A 49 -0.56 -10.80 -1.11
CA ARG A 49 -0.75 -11.40 -2.45
C ARG A 49 -2.12 -11.09 -3.04
N GLN A 50 -3.16 -10.98 -2.22
CA GLN A 50 -4.49 -10.58 -2.71
C GLN A 50 -4.47 -9.12 -3.18
N ARG A 51 -3.97 -8.21 -2.35
CA ARG A 51 -3.83 -6.78 -2.71
C ARG A 51 -2.96 -6.59 -3.96
N TRP A 52 -1.86 -7.33 -4.09
CA TRP A 52 -1.00 -7.32 -5.28
C TRP A 52 -1.78 -7.57 -6.57
N ARG A 53 -2.60 -8.63 -6.61
CA ARG A 53 -3.40 -8.97 -7.80
C ARG A 53 -4.43 -7.90 -8.11
N GLU A 54 -5.00 -7.27 -7.09
CA GLU A 54 -5.94 -6.17 -7.28
C GLU A 54 -5.26 -4.94 -7.87
N TYR A 55 -4.02 -4.62 -7.45
CA TYR A 55 -3.23 -3.55 -8.08
C TYR A 55 -2.88 -3.86 -9.54
N GLU A 56 -2.47 -5.09 -9.86
CA GLU A 56 -2.24 -5.52 -11.26
C GLU A 56 -3.51 -5.44 -12.09
N ALA A 57 -4.66 -5.85 -11.55
CA ALA A 57 -5.95 -5.76 -12.21
C ALA A 57 -6.39 -4.31 -12.48
N LYS A 58 -5.96 -3.35 -11.65
CA LYS A 58 -6.12 -1.90 -11.89
C LYS A 58 -5.15 -1.36 -12.96
N GLY A 59 -4.29 -2.20 -13.54
CA GLY A 59 -3.31 -1.82 -14.55
C GLY A 59 -2.07 -1.13 -13.99
N TRP A 60 -1.82 -1.23 -12.68
CA TRP A 60 -0.69 -0.57 -12.05
C TRP A 60 0.61 -1.32 -12.29
N THR A 61 1.71 -0.57 -12.38
CA THR A 61 3.05 -1.18 -12.39
C THR A 61 3.47 -1.45 -10.95
N VAL A 62 3.36 -2.71 -10.53
CA VAL A 62 3.75 -3.15 -9.18
C VAL A 62 5.14 -3.79 -9.24
N LYS A 63 6.01 -3.48 -8.27
CA LYS A 63 7.37 -4.03 -8.18
C LYS A 63 7.60 -4.61 -6.79
N ALA A 64 8.15 -5.82 -6.77
CA ALA A 64 8.47 -6.50 -5.52
C ALA A 64 9.88 -6.09 -5.07
N HIS A 65 9.98 -5.67 -3.82
CA HIS A 65 11.25 -5.35 -3.17
C HIS A 65 11.35 -6.18 -1.90
N LEU A 66 12.45 -6.90 -1.74
CA LEU A 66 12.77 -7.56 -0.47
C LEU A 66 13.45 -6.53 0.43
N ALA A 67 13.02 -6.46 1.69
CA ALA A 67 13.74 -5.67 2.68
C ALA A 67 15.15 -6.23 2.84
N GLN A 68 16.15 -5.36 2.81
CA GLN A 68 17.52 -5.71 3.13
C GLN A 68 17.72 -5.59 4.64
N GLU A 69 18.56 -6.45 5.21
CA GLU A 69 18.96 -6.41 6.62
C GLU A 69 19.78 -5.17 6.98
#